data_AF-A0A2K1KLE2-F1
#
_entry.id   AF-A0A2K1KLE2-F1
#
_cell.length_a   1.000
_cell.length_b   1.000
_cell.length_c   1.000
_cell.angle_alpha   90.00
_cell.angle_beta   90.00
_cell.angle_gamma   90.00
#
_symmetry.space_group_name_H-M   'P 1'
#
loop_
_entity.id
_entity.type
_entity.pdbx_description
1 polymer ?
#
loop_
_entity_poly.entity_id
_entity_poly.type
_entity_poly.pdbx_seq_one_letter_code
_entity_poly.pdbx_strand_id
1 'polypeptide(L)'
;MGPKKGGKKGKVRKLLEWPQDPKPDLLAQIAVLKIAKDKETQERNLMMLERDKISSFWEVKKEEYDKLRAEFRNKDRSMEELEEHHQLELKLYNQKMKHLLYEQQIMMATIKADSSQALKLQRDKFSKREGELVNDKRALKDRVREMELSYEDIIRSYKLEHAKESTKMRQEFDQKSKELHQKSERKIKNLQEEMDLRRKAEIQEIEERKNLHKLELTKKHEKAFSEIKCYYNDITHNNLDLIKVLKEDVADMKKKEAANEKLMYEIAQGNKKLTEPLTKALKEVEVLRSCLTNYEKDKHLLAQTSSGLKEKTRKLKQLEWDYEVLQRGCEQLQAERDEIFAKFESSIHDVQQKSGVKSLLLEKKMQILEEKLEKKEAQLGEAGVKLDPNSGIAAVLESKNNLIKSLRYDLGKVTKAHNDVIQAFEAKMAEYGIPLEEMGLPHYISNVMS
;
A
#
# COMPACT_ATOMS: atom_id res chain seq x y z
N MET A 1 -152.72 54.31 -82.41
CA MET A 1 -153.32 55.09 -83.52
C MET A 1 -154.26 54.19 -84.28
N GLY A 2 -155.56 54.52 -84.36
CA GLY A 2 -156.52 53.82 -85.23
C GLY A 2 -157.00 54.76 -86.35
N PRO A 3 -157.52 54.23 -87.47
CA PRO A 3 -158.93 54.47 -87.83
C PRO A 3 -159.64 53.19 -88.39
N LYS A 4 -160.88 52.86 -87.97
CA LYS A 4 -162.22 53.16 -88.57
C LYS A 4 -162.44 52.56 -89.98
N LYS A 5 -163.40 51.65 -90.24
CA LYS A 5 -164.90 51.64 -90.20
C LYS A 5 -165.56 51.90 -91.58
N GLY A 6 -166.55 51.06 -91.93
CA GLY A 6 -167.71 51.33 -92.82
C GLY A 6 -167.63 50.71 -94.22
N GLY A 7 -168.67 50.16 -94.86
CA GLY A 7 -170.11 50.07 -94.62
C GLY A 7 -170.92 50.30 -95.94
N LYS A 8 -172.11 49.65 -96.06
CA LYS A 8 -173.27 49.89 -96.99
C LYS A 8 -173.19 49.38 -98.44
N LYS A 9 -174.29 49.11 -99.19
CA LYS A 9 -175.72 48.70 -99.02
C LYS A 9 -176.31 48.58 -100.45
N GLY A 10 -177.04 47.50 -100.74
CA GLY A 10 -178.33 47.44 -101.47
C GLY A 10 -178.45 47.64 -103.00
N LYS A 11 -179.28 46.80 -103.64
CA LYS A 11 -180.48 47.21 -104.41
C LYS A 11 -181.37 46.03 -104.84
N VAL A 12 -182.67 46.33 -104.93
CA VAL A 12 -183.86 45.47 -105.16
C VAL A 12 -184.44 45.72 -106.56
N ARG A 13 -185.10 44.71 -107.17
CA ARG A 13 -186.27 44.76 -108.10
C ARG A 13 -186.59 43.33 -108.63
N LYS A 14 -187.81 42.85 -108.96
CA LYS A 14 -189.20 43.35 -108.96
C LYS A 14 -190.17 42.13 -109.19
N LEU A 15 -191.46 42.35 -108.89
CA LEU A 15 -192.70 41.52 -108.97
C LEU A 15 -192.99 40.66 -110.22
N LEU A 16 -193.78 39.57 -110.05
CA LEU A 16 -195.06 39.30 -110.76
C LEU A 16 -195.94 38.24 -110.02
N GLU A 17 -197.27 38.35 -110.11
CA GLU A 17 -198.34 37.64 -109.38
C GLU A 17 -199.00 36.44 -110.11
N TRP A 18 -199.40 35.39 -109.34
CA TRP A 18 -200.59 34.48 -109.35
C TRP A 18 -200.92 33.58 -110.60
N PRO A 19 -201.68 32.44 -110.51
CA PRO A 19 -202.58 31.96 -109.43
C PRO A 19 -202.62 30.44 -109.07
N GLN A 20 -203.16 30.18 -107.87
CA GLN A 20 -204.08 29.14 -107.36
C GLN A 20 -204.01 27.61 -107.67
N ASP A 21 -204.05 26.89 -106.54
CA ASP A 21 -204.70 25.60 -106.21
C ASP A 21 -203.99 24.24 -106.45
N PRO A 22 -204.21 23.25 -105.53
CA PRO A 22 -203.14 22.40 -105.00
C PRO A 22 -203.09 20.99 -105.64
N LYS A 23 -201.89 20.38 -105.62
CA LYS A 23 -201.69 18.93 -105.76
C LYS A 23 -200.87 18.37 -104.58
N PRO A 24 -201.25 17.25 -103.95
CA PRO A 24 -200.66 16.78 -102.68
C PRO A 24 -199.23 16.21 -102.70
N ASP A 25 -198.53 16.20 -103.84
CA ASP A 25 -197.25 15.49 -104.00
C ASP A 25 -195.98 16.28 -103.59
N LEU A 26 -196.04 17.61 -103.48
CA LEU A 26 -194.83 18.44 -103.30
C LEU A 26 -194.35 18.58 -101.84
N LEU A 27 -195.20 18.31 -100.84
CA LEU A 27 -194.84 18.46 -99.43
C LEU A 27 -193.85 17.38 -98.94
N ALA A 28 -193.87 16.19 -99.54
CA ALA A 28 -192.97 15.10 -99.18
C ALA A 28 -191.51 15.33 -99.62
N GLN A 29 -191.29 15.99 -100.77
CA GLN A 29 -189.94 16.25 -101.29
C GLN A 29 -189.16 17.30 -100.46
N ILE A 30 -189.85 18.26 -99.84
CA ILE A 30 -189.20 19.30 -99.02
C ILE A 30 -188.63 18.71 -97.71
N ALA A 31 -189.27 17.69 -97.14
CA ALA A 31 -188.81 17.06 -95.91
C ALA A 31 -187.49 16.28 -96.11
N VAL A 32 -187.37 15.55 -97.24
CA VAL A 32 -186.16 14.78 -97.59
C VAL A 32 -184.96 15.69 -97.81
N LEU A 33 -185.15 16.81 -98.51
CA LEU A 33 -184.07 17.78 -98.77
C LEU A 33 -183.55 18.47 -97.50
N LYS A 34 -184.39 18.67 -96.48
CA LYS A 34 -183.95 19.21 -95.18
C LYS A 34 -183.04 18.24 -94.44
N ILE A 35 -183.38 16.96 -94.40
CA ILE A 35 -182.56 15.93 -93.75
C ILE A 35 -181.19 15.80 -94.44
N ALA A 36 -181.18 15.81 -95.78
CA ALA A 36 -179.93 15.77 -96.56
C ALA A 36 -179.03 16.98 -96.25
N LYS A 37 -179.61 18.19 -96.21
CA LYS A 37 -178.88 19.41 -95.84
C LYS A 37 -178.28 19.29 -94.43
N ASP A 38 -179.05 18.87 -93.44
CA ASP A 38 -178.57 18.79 -92.05
C ASP A 38 -177.42 17.78 -91.90
N LYS A 39 -177.50 16.65 -92.62
CA LYS A 39 -176.41 15.65 -92.67
C LYS A 39 -175.13 16.24 -93.29
N GLU A 40 -175.26 16.92 -94.43
CA GLU A 40 -174.13 17.58 -95.10
C GLU A 40 -173.52 18.69 -94.22
N THR A 41 -174.35 19.37 -93.43
CA THR A 41 -173.90 20.40 -92.47
C THR A 41 -173.11 19.76 -91.32
N GLN A 42 -173.55 18.61 -90.81
CA GLN A 42 -172.82 17.85 -89.77
C GLN A 42 -171.49 17.32 -90.29
N GLU A 43 -171.46 16.74 -91.49
CA GLU A 43 -170.23 16.26 -92.13
C GLU A 43 -169.24 17.41 -92.36
N ARG A 44 -169.70 18.56 -92.86
CA ARG A 44 -168.87 19.76 -92.97
C ARG A 44 -168.30 20.19 -91.62
N ASN A 45 -169.11 20.21 -90.57
CA ASN A 45 -168.66 20.60 -89.23
C ASN A 45 -167.61 19.62 -88.69
N LEU A 46 -167.79 18.32 -88.92
CA LEU A 46 -166.83 17.29 -88.52
C LEU A 46 -165.51 17.44 -89.28
N MET A 47 -165.57 17.66 -90.59
CA MET A 47 -164.39 17.94 -91.43
C MET A 47 -163.69 19.24 -91.02
N MET A 48 -164.44 20.28 -90.62
CA MET A 48 -163.84 21.51 -90.09
C MET A 48 -163.11 21.26 -88.77
N LEU A 49 -163.70 20.49 -87.85
CA LEU A 49 -163.06 20.12 -86.60
C LEU A 49 -161.82 19.24 -86.82
N GLU A 50 -161.86 18.31 -87.78
CA GLU A 50 -160.70 17.49 -88.13
C GLU A 50 -159.58 18.32 -88.77
N ARG A 51 -159.92 19.24 -89.69
CA ARG A 51 -158.97 20.19 -90.25
C ARG A 51 -158.33 21.04 -89.15
N ASP A 52 -159.13 21.61 -88.25
CA ASP A 52 -158.63 22.47 -87.18
C ASP A 52 -157.78 21.68 -86.18
N LYS A 53 -158.14 20.42 -85.89
CA LYS A 53 -157.28 19.49 -85.13
C LYS A 53 -155.95 19.24 -85.85
N ILE A 54 -155.96 18.90 -87.14
CA ILE A 54 -154.75 18.67 -87.92
C ILE A 54 -153.88 19.94 -87.99
N SER A 55 -154.49 21.10 -88.21
CA SER A 55 -153.79 22.39 -88.19
C SER A 55 -153.16 22.66 -86.82
N SER A 56 -153.88 22.44 -85.72
CA SER A 56 -153.32 22.61 -84.37
C SER A 56 -152.20 21.61 -84.07
N PHE A 57 -152.32 20.34 -84.48
CA PHE A 57 -151.27 19.35 -84.34
C PHE A 57 -150.04 19.72 -85.17
N TRP A 58 -150.25 20.22 -86.38
CA TRP A 58 -149.17 20.68 -87.24
C TRP A 58 -148.47 21.90 -86.64
N GLU A 59 -149.19 22.89 -86.13
CA GLU A 59 -148.62 24.05 -85.44
C GLU A 59 -147.82 23.63 -84.20
N VAL A 60 -148.39 22.77 -83.34
CA VAL A 60 -147.69 22.24 -82.15
C VAL A 60 -146.44 21.45 -82.55
N LYS A 61 -146.54 20.54 -83.53
CA LYS A 61 -145.38 19.74 -83.98
C LYS A 61 -144.32 20.60 -84.65
N LYS A 62 -144.72 21.64 -85.37
CA LYS A 62 -143.81 22.62 -85.96
C LYS A 62 -143.10 23.44 -84.86
N GLU A 63 -143.83 23.91 -83.86
CA GLU A 63 -143.23 24.59 -82.70
C GLU A 63 -142.30 23.67 -81.91
N GLU A 64 -142.68 22.42 -81.66
CA GLU A 64 -141.82 21.41 -81.02
C GLU A 64 -140.55 21.16 -81.84
N TYR A 65 -140.67 21.01 -83.16
CA TYR A 65 -139.53 20.87 -84.06
C TYR A 65 -138.62 22.10 -84.02
N ASP A 66 -139.18 23.31 -84.08
CA ASP A 66 -138.42 24.55 -84.03
C ASP A 66 -137.72 24.72 -82.66
N LYS A 67 -138.36 24.31 -81.55
CA LYS A 67 -137.75 24.27 -80.21
C LYS A 67 -136.59 23.27 -80.13
N LEU A 68 -136.81 22.02 -80.55
CA LEU A 68 -135.76 21.00 -80.59
C LEU A 68 -134.59 21.41 -81.48
N ARG A 69 -134.87 22.04 -82.62
CA ARG A 69 -133.86 22.57 -83.53
C ARG A 69 -133.07 23.73 -82.89
N ALA A 70 -133.73 24.59 -82.13
CA ALA A 70 -133.07 25.65 -81.37
C ALA A 70 -132.22 25.08 -80.22
N GLU A 71 -132.72 24.08 -79.49
CA GLU A 71 -131.97 23.38 -78.45
C GLU A 71 -130.74 22.66 -78.99
N PHE A 72 -130.87 22.00 -80.16
CA PHE A 72 -129.73 21.35 -80.81
C PHE A 72 -128.64 22.36 -81.17
N ARG A 73 -129.03 23.51 -81.76
CA ARG A 73 -128.10 24.61 -82.05
C ARG A 73 -127.46 25.19 -80.78
N ASN A 74 -128.21 25.31 -79.69
CA ASN A 74 -127.66 25.79 -78.42
C ASN A 74 -126.67 24.78 -77.82
N LYS A 75 -126.95 23.47 -77.95
CA LYS A 75 -126.01 22.43 -77.54
C LYS A 75 -124.75 22.41 -78.41
N ASP A 76 -124.88 22.54 -79.73
CA ASP A 76 -123.73 22.65 -80.63
C ASP A 76 -122.87 23.86 -80.24
N ARG A 77 -123.48 25.03 -80.03
CA ARG A 77 -122.76 26.21 -79.55
C ARG A 77 -122.11 26.01 -78.19
N SER A 78 -122.81 25.37 -77.25
CA SER A 78 -122.25 25.08 -75.93
C SER A 78 -121.08 24.10 -76.01
N MET A 79 -121.10 23.15 -76.95
CA MET A 79 -119.98 22.24 -77.21
C MET A 79 -118.80 23.01 -77.80
N GLU A 80 -119.04 23.87 -78.79
CA GLU A 80 -118.02 24.76 -79.36
C GLU A 80 -117.37 25.65 -78.28
N GLU A 81 -118.18 26.31 -77.44
CA GLU A 81 -117.68 27.14 -76.33
C GLU A 81 -116.83 26.35 -75.33
N LEU A 82 -117.21 25.10 -75.03
CA LEU A 82 -116.48 24.25 -74.09
C LEU A 82 -115.17 23.72 -74.70
N GLU A 83 -115.17 23.41 -75.99
CA GLU A 83 -113.95 23.08 -76.74
C GLU A 83 -112.99 24.27 -76.81
N GLU A 84 -113.50 25.48 -77.09
CA GLU A 84 -112.70 26.71 -77.08
C GLU A 84 -112.12 26.98 -75.69
N HIS A 85 -112.93 26.85 -74.63
CA HIS A 85 -112.46 26.98 -73.25
C HIS A 85 -111.36 25.97 -72.92
N HIS A 86 -111.56 24.70 -73.26
CA HIS A 86 -110.57 23.66 -73.04
C HIS A 86 -109.26 23.92 -73.82
N GLN A 87 -109.35 24.40 -75.06
CA GLN A 87 -108.17 24.79 -75.83
C GLN A 87 -107.43 25.97 -75.19
N LEU A 88 -108.15 26.95 -74.63
CA LEU A 88 -107.55 28.07 -73.90
C LEU A 88 -106.87 27.59 -72.60
N GLU A 89 -107.52 26.70 -71.85
CA GLU A 89 -106.93 26.08 -70.66
C GLU A 89 -105.65 25.32 -70.98
N LEU A 90 -105.65 24.49 -72.03
CA LEU A 90 -104.46 23.77 -72.49
C LEU A 90 -103.34 24.74 -72.89
N LYS A 91 -103.66 25.85 -73.55
CA LYS A 91 -102.67 26.90 -73.86
C LYS A 91 -102.11 27.55 -72.59
N LEU A 92 -102.96 27.88 -71.61
CA LEU A 92 -102.54 28.43 -70.32
C LEU A 92 -101.68 27.45 -69.52
N TYR A 93 -102.06 26.17 -69.45
CA TYR A 93 -101.26 25.13 -68.79
C TYR A 93 -99.92 24.93 -69.49
N ASN A 94 -99.89 24.92 -70.83
CA ASN A 94 -98.65 24.86 -71.58
C ASN A 94 -97.75 26.08 -71.32
N GLN A 95 -98.31 27.29 -71.24
CA GLN A 95 -97.55 28.49 -70.88
C GLN A 95 -97.02 28.44 -69.46
N LYS A 96 -97.83 28.00 -68.48
CA LYS A 96 -97.40 27.79 -67.09
C LYS A 96 -96.28 26.77 -66.98
N MET A 97 -96.40 25.64 -67.69
CA MET A 97 -95.35 24.62 -67.74
C MET A 97 -94.06 25.18 -68.34
N LYS A 98 -94.14 25.91 -69.46
CA LYS A 98 -92.96 26.58 -70.04
C LYS A 98 -92.32 27.55 -69.04
N HIS A 99 -93.11 28.40 -68.39
CA HIS A 99 -92.61 29.35 -67.39
C HIS A 99 -91.91 28.63 -66.23
N LEU A 100 -92.52 27.61 -65.65
CA LEU A 100 -91.92 26.80 -64.59
C LEU A 100 -90.61 26.15 -65.03
N LEU A 101 -90.54 25.60 -66.24
CA LEU A 101 -89.31 25.02 -66.78
C LEU A 101 -88.21 26.07 -66.98
N TYR A 102 -88.56 27.26 -67.48
CA TYR A 102 -87.60 28.37 -67.61
C TYR A 102 -87.13 28.85 -66.24
N GLU A 103 -88.02 29.01 -65.26
CA GLU A 103 -87.67 29.39 -63.89
C GLU A 103 -86.76 28.35 -63.25
N GLN A 104 -87.09 27.06 -63.37
CA GLN A 104 -86.23 25.98 -62.88
C GLN A 104 -84.87 25.98 -63.57
N GLN A 105 -84.83 26.20 -64.89
CA GLN A 105 -83.57 26.27 -65.63
C GLN A 105 -82.71 27.47 -65.19
N ILE A 106 -83.32 28.63 -64.97
CA ILE A 106 -82.65 29.82 -64.44
C ILE A 106 -82.15 29.55 -63.02
N MET A 107 -82.98 28.99 -62.13
CA MET A 107 -82.59 28.64 -60.76
C MET A 107 -81.46 27.62 -60.73
N MET A 108 -81.50 26.59 -61.58
CA MET A 108 -80.40 25.63 -61.70
C MET A 108 -79.13 26.30 -62.21
N ALA A 109 -79.23 27.23 -63.16
CA ALA A 109 -78.08 27.97 -63.68
C ALA A 109 -77.48 28.89 -62.60
N THR A 110 -78.30 29.58 -61.80
CA THR A 110 -77.83 30.44 -60.71
C THR A 110 -77.18 29.63 -59.60
N ILE A 111 -77.79 28.53 -59.14
CA ILE A 111 -77.19 27.64 -58.13
C ILE A 111 -75.85 27.07 -58.63
N LYS A 112 -75.76 26.67 -59.91
CA LYS A 112 -74.50 26.20 -60.50
C LYS A 112 -73.46 27.31 -60.57
N ALA A 113 -73.84 28.53 -60.94
CA ALA A 113 -72.95 29.68 -60.96
C ALA A 113 -72.44 30.01 -59.54
N ASP A 114 -73.34 30.12 -58.56
CA ASP A 114 -73.03 30.45 -57.17
C ASP A 114 -72.14 29.39 -56.52
N SER A 115 -72.44 28.10 -56.72
CA SER A 115 -71.59 27.01 -56.24
C SER A 115 -70.21 27.02 -56.90
N SER A 116 -70.12 27.27 -58.21
CA SER A 116 -68.82 27.40 -58.90
C SER A 116 -68.01 28.60 -58.39
N GLN A 117 -68.67 29.72 -58.08
CA GLN A 117 -68.03 30.91 -57.53
C GLN A 117 -67.57 30.67 -56.08
N ALA A 118 -68.38 30.01 -55.26
CA ALA A 118 -68.01 29.63 -53.90
C ALA A 118 -66.78 28.71 -53.88
N LEU A 119 -66.73 27.71 -54.77
CA LEU A 119 -65.56 26.84 -54.93
C LEU A 119 -64.32 27.60 -55.38
N LYS A 120 -64.44 28.54 -56.31
CA LYS A 120 -63.32 29.41 -56.73
C LYS A 120 -62.81 30.27 -55.56
N LEU A 121 -63.71 30.94 -54.84
CA LEU A 121 -63.35 31.75 -53.67
C LEU A 121 -62.67 30.91 -52.58
N GLN A 122 -63.14 29.69 -52.34
CA GLN A 122 -62.52 28.77 -51.39
C GLN A 122 -61.12 28.34 -51.86
N ARG A 123 -60.97 28.01 -53.14
CA ARG A 123 -59.67 27.68 -53.74
C ARG A 123 -58.68 28.85 -53.63
N ASP A 124 -59.12 30.08 -53.91
CA ASP A 124 -58.28 31.27 -53.81
C ASP A 124 -57.86 31.55 -52.36
N LYS A 125 -58.76 31.36 -51.40
CA LYS A 125 -58.44 31.47 -49.97
C LYS A 125 -57.42 30.43 -49.53
N PHE A 126 -57.57 29.18 -49.96
CA PHE A 126 -56.59 28.13 -49.66
C PHE A 126 -55.24 28.43 -50.31
N SER A 127 -55.22 28.85 -51.58
CA SER A 127 -53.98 29.20 -52.27
C SER A 127 -53.24 30.36 -51.60
N LYS A 128 -53.96 31.38 -51.12
CA LYS A 128 -53.37 32.48 -50.33
C LYS A 128 -52.78 31.97 -49.01
N ARG A 129 -53.53 31.17 -48.26
CA ARG A 129 -53.08 30.61 -46.98
C ARG A 129 -51.88 29.68 -47.15
N GLU A 130 -51.85 28.88 -48.21
CA GLU A 130 -50.69 28.05 -48.56
C GLU A 130 -49.47 28.93 -48.88
N GLY A 131 -49.65 30.02 -49.62
CA GLY A 131 -48.59 31.00 -49.89
C GLY A 131 -48.03 31.63 -48.61
N GLU A 132 -48.90 32.06 -47.70
CA GLU A 132 -48.53 32.58 -46.38
C GLU A 132 -47.74 31.54 -45.56
N LEU A 133 -48.24 30.31 -45.46
CA LEU A 133 -47.55 29.23 -44.73
C LEU A 133 -46.18 28.90 -45.34
N VAL A 134 -46.04 28.94 -46.66
CA VAL A 134 -44.76 28.74 -47.33
C VAL A 134 -43.78 29.87 -47.01
N ASN A 135 -44.26 31.11 -46.98
CA ASN A 135 -43.44 32.27 -46.61
C ASN A 135 -43.03 32.22 -45.14
N ASP A 136 -43.95 31.90 -44.22
CA ASP A 136 -43.66 31.73 -42.79
C ASP A 136 -42.65 30.60 -42.56
N LYS A 137 -42.81 29.47 -43.27
CA LYS A 137 -41.84 28.37 -43.22
C LYS A 137 -40.46 28.79 -43.69
N ARG A 138 -40.36 29.61 -44.74
CA ARG A 138 -39.06 30.15 -45.21
C ARG A 138 -38.47 31.11 -44.18
N ALA A 139 -39.24 32.07 -43.70
CA ALA A 139 -38.81 33.03 -42.68
C ALA A 139 -38.34 32.34 -41.38
N LEU A 140 -39.05 31.30 -40.92
CA LEU A 140 -38.62 30.49 -39.77
C LEU A 140 -37.32 29.75 -40.04
N LYS A 141 -37.13 29.17 -41.23
CA LYS A 141 -35.86 28.53 -41.60
C LYS A 141 -34.70 29.51 -41.64
N ASP A 142 -34.92 30.70 -42.15
CA ASP A 142 -33.90 31.74 -42.21
C ASP A 142 -33.51 32.20 -40.80
N ARG A 143 -34.49 32.43 -39.92
CA ARG A 143 -34.23 32.72 -38.49
C ARG A 143 -33.46 31.62 -37.79
N VAL A 144 -33.79 30.35 -38.03
CA VAL A 144 -33.04 29.22 -37.44
C VAL A 144 -31.60 29.25 -37.93
N ARG A 145 -31.37 29.46 -39.23
CA ARG A 145 -30.03 29.55 -39.80
C ARG A 145 -29.24 30.74 -39.25
N GLU A 146 -29.87 31.90 -39.09
CA GLU A 146 -29.25 33.08 -38.46
C GLU A 146 -28.84 32.79 -37.01
N MET A 147 -29.71 32.13 -36.24
CA MET A 147 -29.40 31.72 -34.88
C MET A 147 -28.24 30.71 -34.85
N GLU A 148 -28.25 29.69 -35.71
CA GLU A 148 -27.15 28.72 -35.85
C GLU A 148 -25.82 29.41 -36.15
N LEU A 149 -25.78 30.32 -37.12
CA LEU A 149 -24.58 31.11 -37.43
C LEU A 149 -24.11 31.97 -36.26
N SER A 150 -25.05 32.60 -35.54
CA SER A 150 -24.71 33.38 -34.34
C SER A 150 -24.11 32.51 -33.23
N TYR A 151 -24.61 31.29 -33.04
CA TYR A 151 -24.05 30.34 -32.09
C TYR A 151 -22.67 29.85 -32.52
N GLU A 152 -22.47 29.59 -33.81
CA GLU A 152 -21.14 29.24 -34.35
C GLU A 152 -20.12 30.36 -34.12
N ASP A 153 -20.52 31.62 -34.27
CA ASP A 153 -19.67 32.78 -34.02
C ASP A 153 -19.32 32.93 -32.54
N ILE A 154 -20.29 32.72 -31.64
CA ILE A 154 -20.06 32.68 -30.19
C ILE A 154 -19.11 31.53 -29.82
N ILE A 155 -19.30 30.34 -30.40
CA ILE A 155 -18.39 29.21 -30.15
C ILE A 155 -16.97 29.52 -30.67
N ARG A 156 -16.86 30.17 -31.83
CA ARG A 156 -15.57 30.62 -32.39
C ARG A 156 -14.91 31.66 -31.48
N SER A 157 -15.64 32.62 -30.94
CA SER A 157 -15.08 33.62 -30.01
C SER A 157 -14.59 32.97 -28.72
N TYR A 158 -15.37 32.07 -28.11
CA TYR A 158 -14.94 31.34 -26.91
C TYR A 158 -13.70 30.47 -27.17
N LYS A 159 -13.64 29.77 -28.31
CA LYS A 159 -12.44 28.99 -28.69
C LYS A 159 -11.21 29.89 -28.82
N LEU A 160 -11.36 31.08 -29.40
CA LEU A 160 -10.28 32.05 -29.55
C LEU A 160 -9.84 32.61 -28.19
N GLU A 161 -10.78 32.93 -27.30
CA GLU A 161 -10.49 33.39 -25.94
C GLU A 161 -9.75 32.33 -25.13
N HIS A 162 -10.24 31.08 -25.14
CA HIS A 162 -9.55 29.98 -24.48
C HIS A 162 -8.15 29.72 -25.07
N ALA A 163 -7.97 29.86 -26.38
CA ALA A 163 -6.65 29.77 -26.99
C ALA A 163 -5.71 30.88 -26.49
N LYS A 164 -6.20 32.13 -26.35
CA LYS A 164 -5.44 33.26 -25.78
C LYS A 164 -5.11 33.05 -24.30
N GLU A 165 -6.05 32.54 -23.51
CA GLU A 165 -5.82 32.21 -22.11
C GLU A 165 -4.79 31.09 -21.97
N SER A 166 -4.90 30.05 -22.79
CA SER A 166 -3.94 28.93 -22.81
C SER A 166 -2.53 29.41 -23.15
N THR A 167 -2.38 30.27 -24.17
CA THR A 167 -1.06 30.84 -24.51
C THR A 167 -0.53 31.75 -23.42
N LYS A 168 -1.37 32.57 -22.79
CA LYS A 168 -0.99 33.39 -21.63
C LYS A 168 -0.50 32.53 -20.47
N MET A 169 -1.22 31.47 -20.12
CA MET A 169 -0.82 30.55 -19.06
C MET A 169 0.51 29.87 -19.39
N ARG A 170 0.72 29.43 -20.64
CA ARG A 170 2.01 28.87 -21.10
C ARG A 170 3.15 29.88 -20.93
N GLN A 171 2.94 31.13 -21.35
CA GLN A 171 3.94 32.20 -21.19
C GLN A 171 4.27 32.47 -19.72
N GLU A 172 3.26 32.51 -18.83
CA GLU A 172 3.46 32.66 -17.39
C GLU A 172 4.25 31.48 -16.79
N PHE A 173 3.97 30.25 -17.20
CA PHE A 173 4.71 29.07 -16.77
C PHE A 173 6.16 29.09 -17.27
N ASP A 174 6.39 29.44 -18.53
CA ASP A 174 7.72 29.56 -19.11
C ASP A 174 8.54 30.64 -18.39
N GLN A 175 7.91 31.78 -18.06
CA GLN A 175 8.54 32.85 -17.31
C GLN A 175 8.92 32.41 -15.89
N LYS A 176 7.98 31.78 -15.15
CA LYS A 176 8.25 31.23 -13.81
C LYS A 176 9.35 30.17 -13.83
N SER A 177 9.37 29.32 -14.86
CA SER A 177 10.40 28.30 -15.06
C SER A 177 11.78 28.94 -15.28
N LYS A 178 11.87 29.95 -16.16
CA LYS A 178 13.10 30.72 -16.39
C LYS A 178 13.59 31.43 -15.12
N GLU A 179 12.69 32.05 -14.36
CA GLU A 179 13.04 32.72 -13.09
C GLU A 179 13.56 31.72 -12.05
N LEU A 180 12.92 30.55 -11.92
CA LEU A 180 13.36 29.50 -11.02
C LEU A 180 14.73 28.94 -11.43
N HIS A 181 14.95 28.73 -12.73
CA HIS A 181 16.21 28.28 -13.27
C HIS A 181 17.33 29.29 -12.97
N GLN A 182 17.12 30.57 -13.30
CA GLN A 182 18.08 31.65 -13.01
C GLN A 182 18.38 31.77 -11.52
N LYS A 183 17.37 31.64 -10.65
CA LYS A 183 17.57 31.66 -9.19
C LYS A 183 18.44 30.50 -8.73
N SER A 184 18.26 29.33 -9.32
CA SER A 184 19.03 28.12 -8.99
C SER A 184 20.46 28.22 -9.50
N GLU A 185 20.67 28.69 -10.73
CA GLU A 185 22.00 28.99 -11.27
C GLU A 185 22.75 30.01 -10.42
N ARG A 186 22.09 31.10 -10.00
CA ARG A 186 22.70 32.09 -9.10
C ARG A 186 23.11 31.47 -7.77
N LYS A 187 22.27 30.61 -7.18
CA LYS A 187 22.63 29.89 -5.94
C LYS A 187 23.84 29.00 -6.14
N ILE A 188 23.91 28.26 -7.24
CA ILE A 188 25.06 27.39 -7.55
C ILE A 188 26.33 28.23 -7.71
N LYS A 189 26.29 29.32 -8.47
CA LYS A 189 27.43 30.23 -8.64
C LYS A 189 27.90 30.82 -7.31
N ASN A 190 26.97 31.33 -6.50
CA ASN A 190 27.30 31.89 -5.20
C ASN A 190 27.96 30.85 -4.28
N LEU A 191 27.45 29.60 -4.26
CA LEU A 191 28.06 28.52 -3.48
C LEU A 191 29.46 28.16 -4.00
N GLN A 192 29.66 28.13 -5.32
CA GLN A 192 30.98 27.90 -5.91
C GLN A 192 31.96 29.00 -5.49
N GLU A 193 31.57 30.26 -5.60
CA GLU A 193 32.38 31.41 -5.19
C GLU A 193 32.69 31.37 -3.68
N GLU A 194 31.72 31.05 -2.84
CA GLU A 194 31.90 30.92 -1.39
C GLU A 194 32.89 29.80 -1.04
N MET A 195 32.75 28.62 -1.67
CA MET A 195 33.67 27.50 -1.47
C MET A 195 35.08 27.80 -1.97
N ASP A 196 35.21 28.49 -3.11
CA ASP A 196 36.51 28.93 -3.60
C ASP A 196 37.17 29.95 -2.69
N LEU A 197 36.40 30.89 -2.12
CA LEU A 197 36.88 31.85 -1.13
C LEU A 197 37.34 31.14 0.15
N ARG A 198 36.56 30.18 0.67
CA ARG A 198 36.96 29.36 1.83
C ARG A 198 38.25 28.60 1.56
N ARG A 199 38.35 27.92 0.41
CA ARG A 199 39.58 27.21 0.01
C ARG A 199 40.78 28.16 -0.05
N LYS A 200 40.63 29.35 -0.64
CA LYS A 200 41.70 30.36 -0.70
C LYS A 200 42.13 30.82 0.69
N ALA A 201 41.18 31.07 1.59
CA ALA A 201 41.46 31.45 2.96
C ALA A 201 42.19 30.34 3.74
N GLU A 202 41.75 29.09 3.61
CA GLU A 202 42.42 27.93 4.23
C GLU A 202 43.85 27.75 3.72
N ILE A 203 44.08 27.91 2.41
CA ILE A 203 45.42 27.87 1.82
C ILE A 203 46.30 28.98 2.41
N GLN A 204 45.78 30.22 2.48
CA GLN A 204 46.51 31.34 3.06
C GLN A 204 46.86 31.10 4.53
N GLU A 205 45.92 30.60 5.33
CA GLU A 205 46.16 30.28 6.74
C GLU A 205 47.24 29.19 6.91
N ILE A 206 47.21 28.15 6.07
CA ILE A 206 48.24 27.11 6.05
C ILE A 206 49.60 27.68 5.65
N GLU A 207 49.64 28.55 4.63
CA GLU A 207 50.86 29.23 4.20
C GLU A 207 51.42 30.12 5.30
N GLU A 208 50.59 30.91 5.99
CA GLU A 208 50.99 31.71 7.14
C GLU A 208 51.56 30.85 8.27
N ARG A 209 50.90 29.75 8.63
CA ARG A 209 51.40 28.79 9.63
C ARG A 209 52.76 28.20 9.22
N LYS A 210 52.92 27.82 7.94
CA LYS A 210 54.19 27.31 7.41
C LYS A 210 55.28 28.38 7.43
N ASN A 211 54.95 29.62 7.09
CA ASN A 211 55.88 30.74 7.11
C ASN A 211 56.33 31.08 8.54
N LEU A 212 55.41 31.07 9.51
CA LEU A 212 55.73 31.21 10.93
C LEU A 212 56.66 30.09 11.39
N HIS A 213 56.36 28.83 11.06
CA HIS A 213 57.23 27.71 11.41
C HIS A 213 58.63 27.83 10.79
N LYS A 214 58.71 28.27 9.52
CA LYS A 214 59.98 28.55 8.86
C LYS A 214 60.78 29.61 9.61
N LEU A 215 60.14 30.72 10.02
CA LEU A 215 60.78 31.77 10.80
C LEU A 215 61.28 31.27 12.16
N GLU A 216 60.47 30.49 12.87
CA GLU A 216 60.87 29.87 14.15
C GLU A 216 62.07 28.93 13.97
N LEU A 217 62.05 28.12 12.91
CA LEU A 217 63.13 27.20 12.60
C LEU A 217 64.42 27.95 12.25
N THR A 218 64.35 29.01 11.44
CA THR A 218 65.48 29.89 11.16
C THR A 218 66.04 30.49 12.45
N LYS A 219 65.20 30.99 13.35
CA LYS A 219 65.63 31.55 14.64
C LYS A 219 66.30 30.51 15.54
N LYS A 220 65.77 29.28 15.59
CA LYS A 220 66.39 28.16 16.31
C LYS A 220 67.75 27.81 15.72
N HIS A 221 67.86 27.76 14.39
CA HIS A 221 69.13 27.54 13.71
C HIS A 221 70.13 28.65 14.00
N GLU A 222 69.75 29.93 13.90
CA GLU A 222 70.61 31.07 14.25
C GLU A 222 71.11 30.99 15.70
N LYS A 223 70.23 30.62 16.63
CA LYS A 223 70.60 30.42 18.03
C LYS A 223 71.62 29.29 18.19
N ALA A 224 71.35 28.12 17.59
CA ALA A 224 72.27 26.99 17.63
C ALA A 224 73.63 27.32 16.98
N PHE A 225 73.64 28.02 15.84
CA PHE A 225 74.87 28.50 15.21
C PHE A 225 75.65 29.46 16.10
N SER A 226 74.93 30.36 16.80
CA SER A 226 75.55 31.28 17.77
C SER A 226 76.13 30.53 18.96
N GLU A 227 75.43 29.55 19.51
CA GLU A 227 75.90 28.69 20.61
C GLU A 227 77.15 27.89 20.20
N ILE A 228 77.15 27.28 19.00
CA ILE A 228 78.32 26.59 18.45
C ILE A 228 79.50 27.56 18.28
N LYS A 229 79.25 28.76 17.75
CA LYS A 229 80.28 29.79 17.58
C LYS A 229 80.86 30.22 18.93
N CYS A 230 80.02 30.42 19.95
CA CYS A 230 80.47 30.70 21.31
C CYS A 230 81.31 29.55 21.87
N TYR A 231 80.87 28.29 21.75
CA TYR A 231 81.61 27.12 22.21
C TYR A 231 83.01 27.03 21.60
N TYR A 232 83.15 27.21 20.29
CA TYR A 232 84.47 27.22 19.65
C TYR A 232 85.30 28.46 20.00
N ASN A 233 84.67 29.63 20.19
CA ASN A 233 85.35 30.81 20.70
C ASN A 233 85.87 30.59 22.14
N ASP A 234 85.11 29.91 22.99
CA ASP A 234 85.52 29.60 24.37
C ASP A 234 86.67 28.59 24.39
N ILE A 235 86.63 27.55 23.54
CA ILE A 235 87.77 26.62 23.38
C ILE A 235 89.00 27.36 22.88
N THR A 236 88.86 28.22 21.87
CA THR A 236 90.02 28.98 21.35
C THR A 236 90.55 29.94 22.40
N HIS A 237 89.71 30.58 23.20
CA HIS A 237 90.12 31.42 24.32
C HIS A 237 90.84 30.62 25.40
N ASN A 238 90.26 29.50 25.86
CA ASN A 238 90.87 28.59 26.82
C ASN A 238 92.21 28.04 26.32
N ASN A 239 92.30 27.66 25.04
CA ASN A 239 93.54 27.20 24.42
C ASN A 239 94.58 28.32 24.37
N LEU A 240 94.19 29.56 24.09
CA LEU A 240 95.09 30.72 24.12
C LEU A 240 95.59 31.02 25.53
N ASP A 241 94.73 30.93 26.54
CA ASP A 241 95.12 31.14 27.93
C ASP A 241 96.01 30.00 28.44
N LEU A 242 95.72 28.74 28.09
CA LEU A 242 96.61 27.61 28.35
C LEU A 242 97.98 27.81 27.67
N ILE A 243 98.00 28.28 26.42
CA ILE A 243 99.25 28.62 25.72
C ILE A 243 100.01 29.72 26.45
N LYS A 244 99.34 30.74 27.00
CA LYS A 244 100.01 31.78 27.81
C LYS A 244 100.62 31.18 29.08
N VAL A 245 99.85 30.39 29.84
CA VAL A 245 100.33 29.73 31.06
C VAL A 245 101.55 28.85 30.77
N LEU A 246 101.47 28.00 29.73
CA LEU A 246 102.59 27.16 29.33
C LEU A 246 103.83 27.97 28.88
N LYS A 247 103.63 29.13 28.25
CA LYS A 247 104.74 30.04 27.90
C LYS A 247 105.37 30.68 29.13
N GLU A 248 104.58 31.07 30.13
CA GLU A 248 105.08 31.57 31.41
C GLU A 248 105.84 30.47 32.17
N ASP A 249 105.30 29.25 32.24
CA ASP A 249 105.95 28.09 32.84
C ASP A 249 107.29 27.76 32.16
N VAL A 250 107.36 27.80 30.83
CA VAL A 250 108.61 27.60 30.09
C VAL A 250 109.63 28.70 30.40
N ALA A 251 109.19 29.95 30.56
CA ALA A 251 110.08 31.05 30.93
C ALA A 251 110.63 30.89 32.36
N ASP A 252 109.80 30.45 33.30
CA ASP A 252 110.21 30.18 34.68
C ASP A 252 111.08 28.93 34.81
N MET A 253 110.80 27.88 34.03
CA MET A 253 111.66 26.69 33.94
C MET A 253 113.05 27.05 33.43
N LYS A 254 113.16 27.90 32.40
CA LYS A 254 114.46 28.40 31.91
C LYS A 254 115.22 29.21 32.97
N LYS A 255 114.53 30.01 33.80
CA LYS A 255 115.17 30.69 34.95
C LYS A 255 115.68 29.69 36.00
N LYS A 256 114.90 28.64 36.29
CA LYS A 256 115.28 27.58 37.23
C LYS A 256 116.45 26.73 36.69
N GLU A 257 116.49 26.44 35.40
CA GLU A 257 117.62 25.75 34.73
C GLU A 257 118.91 26.55 34.86
N ALA A 258 118.88 27.85 34.58
CA ALA A 258 120.05 28.73 34.74
C ALA A 258 120.53 28.82 36.21
N ALA A 259 119.63 28.69 37.18
CA ALA A 259 119.97 28.61 38.59
C ALA A 259 120.56 27.23 38.96
N ASN A 260 120.01 26.15 38.41
CA ASN A 260 120.48 24.79 38.64
C ASN A 260 121.83 24.50 37.97
N GLU A 261 122.15 25.10 36.83
CA GLU A 261 123.49 25.00 36.22
C GLU A 261 124.58 25.57 37.13
N LYS A 262 124.29 26.67 37.85
CA LYS A 262 125.20 27.24 38.85
C LYS A 262 125.36 26.30 40.05
N LEU A 263 124.27 25.71 40.53
CA LEU A 263 124.28 24.75 41.64
C LEU A 263 124.99 23.44 41.27
N MET A 264 124.81 22.95 40.04
CA MET A 264 125.46 21.74 39.52
C MET A 264 126.98 21.88 39.39
N TYR A 265 127.49 23.08 39.09
CA TYR A 265 128.93 23.34 39.07
C TYR A 265 129.59 23.21 40.46
N GLU A 266 128.91 23.67 41.51
CA GLU A 266 129.38 23.57 42.91
C GLU A 266 129.28 22.12 43.45
N ILE A 267 128.22 21.40 43.10
CA ILE A 267 128.03 19.99 43.49
C ILE A 267 129.03 19.06 42.76
N ALA A 268 129.42 19.36 41.53
CA ALA A 268 130.39 18.57 40.76
C ALA A 268 131.80 18.57 41.37
N GLN A 269 132.21 19.64 42.07
CA GLN A 269 133.48 19.66 42.83
C GLN A 269 133.40 18.87 44.15
N GLY A 270 132.24 18.85 44.81
CA GLY A 270 132.00 18.06 46.02
C GLY A 270 131.93 16.55 45.75
N ASN A 271 131.33 16.15 44.63
CA ASN A 271 131.15 14.73 44.27
C ASN A 271 132.44 14.01 43.85
N LYS A 272 133.52 14.71 43.51
CA LYS A 272 134.86 14.09 43.27
C LYS A 272 135.53 13.56 44.53
N LYS A 273 135.11 13.99 45.74
CA LYS A 273 135.68 13.58 47.03
C LYS A 273 134.84 12.52 47.77
N LEU A 274 133.62 12.22 47.30
CA LEU A 274 132.65 11.34 47.94
C LEU A 274 132.31 10.09 47.12
N THR A 275 132.93 9.91 45.95
CA THR A 275 132.68 8.79 45.02
C THR A 275 133.09 7.42 45.55
N GLU A 276 134.14 7.35 46.37
CA GLU A 276 134.69 6.10 46.91
C GLU A 276 133.94 5.59 48.17
N PRO A 277 133.49 6.46 49.10
CA PRO A 277 132.55 6.07 50.16
C PRO A 277 131.16 5.69 49.63
N LEU A 278 130.67 6.39 48.58
CA LEU A 278 129.34 6.18 48.02
C LEU A 278 129.20 4.87 47.24
N THR A 279 130.26 4.39 46.59
CA THR A 279 130.24 3.08 45.90
C THR A 279 130.20 1.88 46.86
N LYS A 280 130.74 2.02 48.07
CA LYS A 280 130.60 1.02 49.15
C LYS A 280 129.21 1.07 49.79
N ALA A 281 128.70 2.27 50.08
CA ALA A 281 127.36 2.45 50.62
C ALA A 281 126.23 2.06 49.63
N LEU A 282 126.43 2.25 48.32
CA LEU A 282 125.44 1.85 47.30
C LEU A 282 125.32 0.34 47.15
N LYS A 283 126.42 -0.43 47.30
CA LYS A 283 126.35 -1.90 47.34
C LYS A 283 125.64 -2.41 48.59
N GLU A 284 125.84 -1.77 49.74
CA GLU A 284 125.08 -2.07 50.96
C GLU A 284 123.60 -1.67 50.85
N VAL A 285 123.29 -0.53 50.23
CA VAL A 285 121.90 -0.08 50.01
C VAL A 285 121.19 -0.93 48.97
N GLU A 286 121.85 -1.48 47.95
CA GLU A 286 121.24 -2.38 46.98
C GLU A 286 120.91 -3.75 47.61
N VAL A 287 121.79 -4.27 48.47
CA VAL A 287 121.50 -5.45 49.30
C VAL A 287 120.37 -5.17 50.29
N LEU A 288 120.38 -4.02 50.99
CA LEU A 288 119.36 -3.66 51.96
C LEU A 288 118.01 -3.33 51.31
N ARG A 289 117.98 -2.76 50.09
CA ARG A 289 116.75 -2.55 49.30
C ARG A 289 116.22 -3.86 48.71
N SER A 290 117.10 -4.79 48.31
CA SER A 290 116.67 -6.16 47.97
C SER A 290 116.12 -6.89 49.20
N CYS A 291 116.71 -6.72 50.38
CA CYS A 291 116.18 -7.26 51.63
C CYS A 291 114.88 -6.56 52.06
N LEU A 292 114.71 -5.26 51.84
CA LEU A 292 113.48 -4.53 52.15
C LEU A 292 112.35 -4.87 51.19
N THR A 293 112.62 -4.99 49.90
CA THR A 293 111.62 -5.44 48.91
C THR A 293 111.25 -6.90 49.13
N ASN A 294 112.20 -7.77 49.49
CA ASN A 294 111.89 -9.13 49.95
C ASN A 294 111.11 -9.10 51.26
N TYR A 295 111.44 -8.25 52.22
CA TYR A 295 110.70 -8.10 53.48
C TYR A 295 109.28 -7.54 53.29
N GLU A 296 109.07 -6.61 52.35
CA GLU A 296 107.76 -6.08 51.99
C GLU A 296 106.92 -7.13 51.23
N LYS A 297 107.54 -7.88 50.32
CA LYS A 297 106.92 -9.05 49.69
C LYS A 297 106.59 -10.11 50.73
N ASP A 298 107.49 -10.41 51.66
CA ASP A 298 107.29 -11.36 52.75
C ASP A 298 106.23 -10.84 53.72
N LYS A 299 106.13 -9.53 53.99
CA LYS A 299 105.08 -8.93 54.80
C LYS A 299 103.72 -8.99 54.09
N HIS A 300 103.67 -8.77 52.78
CA HIS A 300 102.45 -8.92 51.99
C HIS A 300 102.03 -10.39 51.88
N LEU A 301 102.97 -11.30 51.64
CA LEU A 301 102.76 -12.74 51.66
C LEU A 301 102.39 -13.22 53.07
N LEU A 302 102.97 -12.67 54.13
CA LEU A 302 102.60 -12.95 55.52
C LEU A 302 101.22 -12.40 55.84
N ALA A 303 100.83 -11.22 55.34
CA ALA A 303 99.48 -10.68 55.49
C ALA A 303 98.45 -11.51 54.70
N GLN A 304 98.79 -11.94 53.49
CA GLN A 304 97.94 -12.78 52.64
C GLN A 304 97.84 -14.21 53.18
N THR A 305 98.93 -14.80 53.67
CA THR A 305 98.96 -16.11 54.33
C THR A 305 98.40 -16.03 55.73
N SER A 306 98.47 -14.91 56.46
CA SER A 306 97.81 -14.72 57.75
C SER A 306 96.31 -14.49 57.58
N SER A 307 95.88 -13.78 56.54
CA SER A 307 94.47 -13.69 56.15
C SER A 307 93.95 -15.04 55.67
N GLY A 308 94.72 -15.73 54.83
CA GLY A 308 94.44 -17.09 54.38
C GLY A 308 94.45 -18.09 55.52
N LEU A 309 95.36 -17.98 56.49
CA LEU A 309 95.42 -18.79 57.70
C LEU A 309 94.24 -18.44 58.60
N LYS A 310 93.86 -17.17 58.79
CA LYS A 310 92.64 -16.79 59.53
C LYS A 310 91.38 -17.36 58.88
N GLU A 311 91.28 -17.30 57.55
CA GLU A 311 90.16 -17.87 56.81
C GLU A 311 90.19 -19.40 56.85
N LYS A 312 91.36 -20.02 56.73
CA LYS A 312 91.55 -21.47 56.85
C LYS A 312 91.31 -21.95 58.27
N THR A 313 91.71 -21.23 59.31
CA THR A 313 91.44 -21.48 60.73
C THR A 313 89.98 -21.24 61.06
N ARG A 314 89.33 -20.24 60.44
CA ARG A 314 87.87 -20.08 60.55
C ARG A 314 87.15 -21.24 59.88
N LYS A 315 87.59 -21.65 58.68
CA LYS A 315 87.11 -22.87 58.01
C LYS A 315 87.46 -24.14 58.80
N LEU A 316 88.59 -24.20 59.49
CA LEU A 316 89.02 -25.33 60.31
C LEU A 316 88.16 -25.40 61.56
N LYS A 317 87.92 -24.28 62.25
CA LYS A 317 86.99 -24.20 63.39
C LYS A 317 85.55 -24.49 62.98
N GLN A 318 85.15 -24.07 61.77
CA GLN A 318 83.84 -24.37 61.23
C GLN A 318 83.74 -25.84 60.82
N LEU A 319 84.79 -26.42 60.22
CA LEU A 319 84.88 -27.86 59.98
C LEU A 319 85.01 -28.66 61.26
N GLU A 320 85.66 -28.17 62.31
CA GLU A 320 85.78 -28.80 63.63
C GLU A 320 84.41 -28.76 64.31
N TRP A 321 83.68 -27.66 64.20
CA TRP A 321 82.30 -27.59 64.66
C TRP A 321 81.38 -28.49 63.85
N ASP A 322 81.46 -28.45 62.52
CA ASP A 322 80.67 -29.31 61.64
C ASP A 322 81.05 -30.78 61.84
N TYR A 323 82.32 -31.08 62.11
CA TYR A 323 82.83 -32.41 62.44
C TYR A 323 82.39 -32.83 63.84
N GLU A 324 82.39 -31.96 64.85
CA GLU A 324 81.84 -32.26 66.17
C GLU A 324 80.33 -32.44 66.12
N VAL A 325 79.62 -31.69 65.28
CA VAL A 325 78.18 -31.82 65.06
C VAL A 325 77.88 -33.08 64.26
N LEU A 326 78.66 -33.38 63.20
CA LEU A 326 78.56 -34.64 62.47
C LEU A 326 79.00 -35.82 63.32
N GLN A 327 79.98 -35.67 64.19
CA GLN A 327 80.47 -36.72 65.08
C GLN A 327 79.45 -36.95 66.18
N ARG A 328 78.89 -35.90 66.81
CA ARG A 328 77.74 -36.04 67.72
C ARG A 328 76.53 -36.63 67.00
N GLY A 329 76.30 -36.25 65.75
CA GLY A 329 75.25 -36.80 64.90
C GLY A 329 75.51 -38.24 64.48
N CYS A 330 76.76 -38.63 64.23
CA CYS A 330 77.17 -40.00 63.94
C CYS A 330 77.18 -40.85 65.19
N GLU A 331 77.55 -40.31 66.35
CA GLU A 331 77.46 -40.96 67.66
C GLU A 331 75.99 -41.12 68.05
N GLN A 332 75.13 -40.13 67.79
CA GLN A 332 73.67 -40.27 67.94
C GLN A 332 73.11 -41.27 66.94
N LEU A 333 73.46 -41.22 65.66
CA LEU A 333 73.01 -42.19 64.66
C LEU A 333 73.58 -43.58 64.94
N GLN A 334 74.79 -43.70 65.45
CA GLN A 334 75.38 -44.96 65.88
C GLN A 334 74.70 -45.46 67.13
N ALA A 335 74.40 -44.61 68.11
CA ALA A 335 73.65 -44.95 69.30
C ALA A 335 72.20 -45.31 68.96
N GLU A 336 71.54 -44.61 68.03
CA GLU A 336 70.22 -44.93 67.50
C GLU A 336 70.26 -46.22 66.69
N ARG A 337 71.30 -46.43 65.87
CA ARG A 337 71.52 -47.68 65.14
C ARG A 337 71.80 -48.82 66.11
N ASP A 338 72.62 -48.63 67.14
CA ASP A 338 72.91 -49.63 68.17
C ASP A 338 71.72 -49.85 69.08
N GLU A 339 70.91 -48.83 69.36
CA GLU A 339 69.65 -48.93 70.09
C GLU A 339 68.59 -49.60 69.24
N ILE A 340 68.53 -49.35 67.93
CA ILE A 340 67.65 -50.05 66.98
C ILE A 340 68.14 -51.48 66.80
N PHE A 341 69.44 -51.74 66.69
CA PHE A 341 70.00 -53.09 66.64
C PHE A 341 69.79 -53.82 67.96
N ALA A 342 69.93 -53.17 69.11
CA ALA A 342 69.64 -53.75 70.42
C ALA A 342 68.13 -53.93 70.63
N LYS A 343 67.28 -53.02 70.15
CA LYS A 343 65.81 -53.19 70.13
C LYS A 343 65.40 -54.24 69.13
N PHE A 344 66.11 -54.42 68.03
CA PHE A 344 65.87 -55.45 67.03
C PHE A 344 66.32 -56.80 67.55
N GLU A 345 67.50 -56.90 68.17
CA GLU A 345 67.96 -58.11 68.86
C GLU A 345 67.09 -58.41 70.07
N SER A 346 66.71 -57.41 70.87
CA SER A 346 65.77 -57.56 71.98
C SER A 346 64.39 -57.91 71.48
N SER A 347 63.91 -57.37 70.36
CA SER A 347 62.62 -57.73 69.74
C SER A 347 62.69 -59.09 69.07
N ILE A 348 63.83 -59.50 68.50
CA ILE A 348 64.06 -60.84 67.99
C ILE A 348 64.10 -61.81 69.17
N HIS A 349 64.79 -61.50 70.26
CA HIS A 349 64.80 -62.31 71.47
C HIS A 349 63.43 -62.31 72.14
N ASP A 350 62.67 -61.20 72.15
CA ASP A 350 61.30 -61.14 72.65
C ASP A 350 60.36 -61.91 71.73
N VAL A 351 60.56 -61.88 70.42
CA VAL A 351 59.78 -62.66 69.44
C VAL A 351 60.19 -64.12 69.50
N GLN A 352 61.46 -64.47 69.71
CA GLN A 352 61.94 -65.85 69.93
C GLN A 352 61.60 -66.34 71.33
N GLN A 353 61.50 -65.49 72.33
CA GLN A 353 61.07 -65.84 73.67
C GLN A 353 59.55 -65.88 73.71
N LYS A 354 58.81 -65.02 73.00
CA LYS A 354 57.34 -65.14 72.90
C LYS A 354 56.91 -66.23 71.94
N SER A 355 57.61 -66.45 70.83
CA SER A 355 57.39 -67.59 69.93
C SER A 355 57.96 -68.86 70.52
N GLY A 356 59.04 -68.80 71.27
CA GLY A 356 59.64 -69.92 72.00
C GLY A 356 58.83 -70.28 73.24
N VAL A 357 58.28 -69.30 73.98
CA VAL A 357 57.29 -69.52 75.04
C VAL A 357 55.98 -69.96 74.42
N LYS A 358 55.52 -69.39 73.29
CA LYS A 358 54.34 -69.92 72.57
C LYS A 358 54.58 -71.32 72.04
N SER A 359 55.76 -71.62 71.50
CA SER A 359 56.13 -72.95 71.01
C SER A 359 56.32 -73.91 72.17
N LEU A 360 56.90 -73.51 73.29
CA LEU A 360 56.97 -74.31 74.53
C LEU A 360 55.59 -74.46 75.19
N LEU A 361 54.70 -73.46 75.08
CA LEU A 361 53.31 -73.56 75.54
C LEU A 361 52.48 -74.41 74.59
N LEU A 362 52.77 -74.38 73.29
CA LEU A 362 52.14 -75.20 72.26
C LEU A 362 52.69 -76.61 72.31
N GLU A 363 53.98 -76.81 72.61
CA GLU A 363 54.63 -78.09 72.89
C GLU A 363 54.13 -78.61 74.22
N LYS A 364 54.09 -77.85 75.31
CA LYS A 364 53.45 -78.29 76.54
C LYS A 364 51.96 -78.51 76.37
N LYS A 365 51.25 -77.71 75.55
CA LYS A 365 49.84 -77.99 75.24
C LYS A 365 49.72 -79.23 74.36
N MET A 366 50.61 -79.46 73.41
CA MET A 366 50.66 -80.68 72.60
C MET A 366 50.99 -81.86 73.48
N GLN A 367 51.96 -81.77 74.38
CA GLN A 367 52.43 -82.78 75.31
C GLN A 367 51.39 -83.03 76.41
N ILE A 368 50.66 -82.02 76.89
CA ILE A 368 49.48 -82.21 77.76
C ILE A 368 48.31 -82.78 76.97
N LEU A 369 48.12 -82.40 75.71
CA LEU A 369 47.09 -82.97 74.84
C LEU A 369 47.46 -84.40 74.43
N GLU A 370 48.73 -84.73 74.29
CA GLU A 370 49.31 -86.06 74.03
C GLU A 370 49.26 -86.89 75.30
N GLU A 371 49.64 -86.38 76.48
CA GLU A 371 49.41 -87.06 77.75
C GLU A 371 47.91 -87.23 78.03
N LYS A 372 47.06 -86.29 77.59
CA LYS A 372 45.60 -86.46 77.65
C LYS A 372 45.11 -87.44 76.60
N LEU A 373 45.73 -87.50 75.43
CA LEU A 373 45.44 -88.47 74.37
C LEU A 373 45.87 -89.86 74.84
N GLU A 374 47.12 -90.04 75.31
CA GLU A 374 47.68 -91.23 75.94
C GLU A 374 46.92 -91.62 77.20
N LYS A 375 46.49 -90.69 78.07
CA LYS A 375 45.57 -91.03 79.17
C LYS A 375 44.19 -91.40 78.66
N LYS A 376 43.69 -90.79 77.58
CA LYS A 376 42.42 -91.19 76.96
C LYS A 376 42.54 -92.52 76.24
N GLU A 377 43.69 -92.84 75.65
CA GLU A 377 44.02 -94.09 74.97
C GLU A 377 44.35 -95.19 75.97
N ALA A 378 45.01 -94.89 77.08
CA ALA A 378 45.21 -95.78 78.23
C ALA A 378 43.90 -95.99 78.99
N GLN A 379 43.04 -94.98 79.13
CA GLN A 379 41.67 -95.16 79.65
C GLN A 379 40.78 -95.91 78.67
N LEU A 380 40.91 -95.71 77.35
CA LEU A 380 40.24 -96.53 76.33
C LEU A 380 40.82 -97.96 76.31
N GLY A 381 42.10 -98.12 76.66
CA GLY A 381 42.80 -99.40 76.81
C GLY A 381 42.43 -100.17 78.08
N GLU A 382 42.29 -99.48 79.22
CA GLU A 382 41.77 -100.03 80.48
C GLU A 382 40.26 -100.26 80.43
N ALA A 383 39.52 -99.48 79.62
CA ALA A 383 38.08 -99.68 79.41
C ALA A 383 37.75 -100.72 78.32
N GLY A 384 38.71 -101.20 77.54
CA GLY A 384 38.46 -102.21 76.50
C GLY A 384 37.39 -101.80 75.47
N VAL A 385 37.21 -100.50 75.18
CA VAL A 385 36.19 -100.02 74.24
C VAL A 385 36.81 -99.68 72.87
N LYS A 386 36.63 -100.57 71.89
CA LYS A 386 36.77 -100.26 70.46
C LYS A 386 35.56 -99.45 69.97
N LEU A 387 35.77 -98.39 69.19
CA LEU A 387 34.72 -97.75 68.39
C LEU A 387 35.24 -97.41 66.98
N ASP A 388 34.48 -97.84 65.98
CA ASP A 388 34.77 -97.77 64.55
C ASP A 388 34.46 -96.35 63.98
N PRO A 389 35.34 -95.75 63.15
CA PRO A 389 35.22 -94.35 62.73
C PRO A 389 34.60 -94.19 61.32
N ASN A 390 33.29 -93.91 61.22
CA ASN A 390 32.73 -93.11 60.11
C ASN A 390 31.27 -92.63 60.33
N SER A 391 31.08 -91.42 60.87
CA SER A 391 29.77 -90.74 60.95
C SER A 391 29.86 -89.29 60.42
N GLY A 392 28.92 -88.89 59.54
CA GLY A 392 29.02 -87.77 58.58
C GLY A 392 28.87 -86.31 59.08
N ILE A 393 29.37 -85.97 60.27
CA ILE A 393 29.18 -84.64 60.88
C ILE A 393 30.12 -83.55 60.29
N ALA A 394 31.18 -83.91 59.56
CA ALA A 394 32.24 -82.97 59.18
C ALA A 394 31.90 -81.97 58.04
N ALA A 395 31.03 -82.31 57.08
CA ALA A 395 30.93 -81.58 55.82
C ALA A 395 30.18 -80.22 55.86
N VAL A 396 29.36 -79.97 56.89
CA VAL A 396 28.44 -78.80 56.92
C VAL A 396 29.13 -77.48 57.29
N LEU A 397 30.27 -77.53 57.99
CA LEU A 397 30.90 -76.35 58.58
C LEU A 397 31.61 -75.42 57.56
N GLU A 398 31.97 -75.92 56.39
CA GLU A 398 32.88 -75.21 55.46
C GLU A 398 32.20 -74.08 54.66
N SER A 399 30.92 -74.23 54.31
CA SER A 399 30.21 -73.36 53.36
C SER A 399 29.97 -71.91 53.84
N LYS A 400 29.67 -71.69 55.12
CA LYS A 400 29.21 -70.37 55.61
C LYS A 400 30.28 -69.28 55.61
N ASN A 401 31.56 -69.62 55.57
CA ASN A 401 32.63 -68.64 55.75
C ASN A 401 32.91 -67.72 54.54
N ASN A 402 32.38 -68.02 53.34
CA ASN A 402 32.79 -67.31 52.12
C ASN A 402 31.99 -66.02 51.76
N LEU A 403 30.74 -65.86 52.23
CA LEU A 403 29.83 -64.80 51.75
C LEU A 403 30.17 -63.37 52.23
N ILE A 404 30.76 -63.22 53.42
CA ILE A 404 30.91 -61.92 54.11
C ILE A 404 31.89 -60.95 53.42
N LYS A 405 32.79 -61.46 52.58
CA LYS A 405 33.90 -60.66 52.03
C LYS A 405 33.50 -59.68 50.92
N SER A 406 32.43 -59.90 50.16
CA SER A 406 32.18 -59.11 48.93
C SER A 406 31.61 -57.70 49.14
N LEU A 407 30.70 -57.51 50.12
CA LEU A 407 29.93 -56.26 50.28
C LEU A 407 30.74 -55.02 50.66
N ARG A 408 31.98 -55.15 51.13
CA ARG A 408 32.80 -54.01 51.59
C ARG A 408 33.42 -53.20 50.44
N TYR A 409 33.45 -53.72 49.22
CA TYR A 409 34.19 -53.11 48.11
C TYR A 409 33.45 -51.92 47.45
N ASP A 410 32.13 -51.98 47.28
CA ASP A 410 31.38 -51.01 46.47
C ASP A 410 31.24 -49.62 47.10
N LEU A 411 31.26 -49.53 48.44
CA LEU A 411 31.09 -48.28 49.18
C LEU A 411 32.17 -47.24 48.85
N GLY A 412 33.40 -47.66 48.57
CA GLY A 412 34.53 -46.76 48.37
C GLY A 412 34.49 -45.96 47.06
N LYS A 413 33.72 -46.40 46.06
CA LYS A 413 33.78 -45.84 44.70
C LYS A 413 32.95 -44.55 44.55
N VAL A 414 31.83 -44.43 45.27
CA VAL A 414 30.87 -43.31 45.14
C VAL A 414 31.42 -42.01 45.75
N THR A 415 32.17 -42.11 46.86
CA THR A 415 32.68 -40.96 47.60
C THR A 415 33.61 -40.08 46.77
N LYS A 416 34.36 -40.67 45.83
CA LYS A 416 35.36 -39.95 45.03
C LYS A 416 34.75 -39.00 44.00
N ALA A 417 33.69 -39.43 43.31
CA ALA A 417 33.05 -38.63 42.26
C ALA A 417 32.37 -37.35 42.78
N HIS A 418 31.96 -37.36 44.05
CA HIS A 418 31.34 -36.22 44.71
C HIS A 418 32.31 -35.03 44.86
N ASN A 419 33.59 -35.30 45.12
CA ASN A 419 34.59 -34.27 45.45
C ASN A 419 35.04 -33.49 44.22
N ASP A 420 35.09 -34.13 43.06
CA ASP A 420 35.58 -33.52 41.82
C ASP A 420 34.62 -32.44 41.29
N VAL A 421 33.31 -32.60 41.49
CA VAL A 421 32.29 -31.63 41.08
C VAL A 421 32.36 -30.35 41.90
N ILE A 422 32.69 -30.47 43.18
CA ILE A 422 32.82 -29.35 44.13
C ILE A 422 33.93 -28.40 43.67
N GLN A 423 35.12 -28.91 43.35
CA GLN A 423 36.25 -28.08 42.92
C GLN A 423 35.98 -27.30 41.63
N ALA A 424 35.25 -27.90 40.68
CA ALA A 424 34.92 -27.25 39.41
C ALA A 424 33.96 -26.06 39.59
N PHE A 425 33.05 -26.16 40.55
CA PHE A 425 32.12 -25.08 40.89
C PHE A 425 32.85 -23.90 41.54
N GLU A 426 33.82 -24.18 42.40
CA GLU A 426 34.63 -23.14 43.07
C GLU A 426 35.42 -22.29 42.07
N ALA A 427 36.06 -22.95 41.10
CA ALA A 427 36.87 -22.27 40.09
C ALA A 427 36.05 -21.29 39.22
N LYS A 428 34.77 -21.58 38.96
CA LYS A 428 33.91 -20.75 38.10
C LYS A 428 33.35 -19.51 38.81
N MET A 429 33.10 -19.60 40.11
CA MET A 429 32.62 -18.47 40.91
C MET A 429 33.70 -17.42 41.14
N ALA A 430 34.95 -17.85 41.33
CA ALA A 430 36.11 -16.96 41.44
C ALA A 430 36.33 -16.12 40.16
N GLU A 431 35.96 -16.64 38.98
CA GLU A 431 36.15 -16.00 37.68
C GLU A 431 35.22 -14.79 37.46
N TYR A 432 34.04 -14.77 38.09
CA TYR A 432 33.09 -13.64 38.05
C TYR A 432 33.36 -12.58 39.13
N GLY A 433 34.48 -12.69 39.84
CA GLY A 433 34.89 -11.73 40.87
C GLY A 433 34.09 -11.81 42.16
N ILE A 434 33.39 -12.94 42.39
CA ILE A 434 32.64 -13.20 43.63
C ILE A 434 33.42 -14.24 44.44
N PRO A 435 34.07 -13.86 45.55
CA PRO A 435 34.72 -14.82 46.45
C PRO A 435 33.67 -15.79 47.02
N LEU A 436 33.91 -17.10 46.99
CA LEU A 436 32.96 -18.11 47.52
C LEU A 436 32.60 -17.88 48.99
N GLU A 437 33.48 -17.23 49.74
CA GLU A 437 33.31 -16.87 51.14
C GLU A 437 32.19 -15.84 51.36
N GLU A 438 31.81 -15.06 50.34
CA GLU A 438 30.75 -14.04 50.40
C GLU A 438 29.37 -14.53 49.90
N MET A 439 29.30 -15.71 49.28
CA MET A 439 28.06 -16.31 48.77
C MET A 439 27.24 -17.07 49.82
N GLY A 440 27.71 -17.15 51.07
CA GLY A 440 27.01 -17.83 52.17
C GLY A 440 26.72 -19.31 51.89
N LEU A 441 27.54 -19.97 51.07
CA LEU A 441 27.37 -21.39 50.78
C LEU A 441 27.78 -22.22 52.01
N PRO A 442 26.96 -23.21 52.43
CA PRO A 442 27.19 -23.90 53.69
C PRO A 442 28.46 -24.78 53.64
N HIS A 443 29.13 -24.87 54.79
CA HIS A 443 30.40 -25.58 55.09
C HIS A 443 30.50 -27.08 54.73
N TYR A 444 29.55 -27.68 54.01
CA TYR A 444 29.67 -29.07 53.58
C TYR A 444 30.49 -29.26 52.29
N ILE A 445 30.85 -28.16 51.61
CA ILE A 445 31.72 -28.21 50.43
C ILE A 445 33.21 -28.14 50.82
N SER A 446 33.56 -27.53 51.96
CA SER A 446 34.96 -27.31 52.36
C SER A 446 35.65 -28.51 53.01
N ASN A 447 34.94 -29.62 53.29
CA ASN A 447 35.45 -30.69 54.14
C ASN A 447 35.64 -32.04 53.44
N VAL A 448 35.93 -32.02 52.14
CA VAL A 448 36.27 -33.26 51.41
C VAL A 448 37.68 -33.27 50.80
N MET A 449 38.60 -32.53 51.43
CA MET A 449 40.04 -32.64 51.19
C MET A 449 40.83 -32.95 52.48
N SER A 450 40.58 -34.12 53.07
CA SER A 450 41.54 -34.81 53.96
C SER A 450 41.46 -36.31 53.79
#